data_AF-A0A958F2S0-F1
#
_entry.id   AF-A0A958F2S0-F1
#
_cell.length_a   1.000
_cell.length_b   1.000
_cell.length_c   1.000
_cell.angle_alpha   90.00
_cell.angle_beta   90.00
_cell.angle_gamma   90.00
#
_symmetry.space_group_name_H-M   'P 1'
#
loop_
_entity.id
_entity.type
_entity.pdbx_description
1 polymer ?
#
loop_
_entity_poly.entity_id
_entity_poly.type
_entity_poly.pdbx_seq_one_letter_code
_entity_poly.pdbx_strand_id
1 'polypeptide(L)'
;RDTAFRNAVAQLITNAGEDCATAVAVPGLIDRPKQADLPAILRDQLTITDNSIQWRGRIANDEQSAALQSLNGDTPFNSVIAEILSEIGGSVAVNFTLPVRPDIAGLDPLLAGKLLIGKAQIRYHGLMTLAEGRVLQDVFSRQPDKVAIQRLYDTSHQKGLQGRELLLRARRGSAATGDPVPMTAKLL
;
A
#
# COMPACT_ATOMS: atom_id res chain seq x y z
N ARG A 1 12.14 -36.04 -48.96
CA ARG A 1 11.29 -37.08 -48.34
C ARG A 1 12.19 -38.18 -47.78
N ASP A 2 12.66 -37.93 -46.54
CA ASP A 2 13.10 -38.86 -45.50
C ASP A 2 14.04 -40.02 -45.82
N THR A 3 15.27 -39.67 -46.24
CA THR A 3 16.43 -40.58 -46.16
C THR A 3 16.84 -40.87 -44.71
N ALA A 4 16.70 -39.91 -43.80
CA ALA A 4 17.04 -40.08 -42.38
C ALA A 4 16.15 -41.14 -41.70
N PHE A 5 14.84 -41.09 -41.91
CA PHE A 5 13.90 -42.08 -41.38
C PHE A 5 14.18 -43.48 -41.95
N ARG A 6 14.42 -43.60 -43.26
CA ARG A 6 14.76 -44.89 -43.88
C ARG A 6 16.05 -45.48 -43.34
N ASN A 7 17.08 -44.66 -43.12
CA ASN A 7 18.34 -45.12 -42.55
C ASN A 7 18.18 -45.57 -41.09
N ALA A 8 17.37 -44.86 -40.30
CA ALA A 8 17.07 -45.24 -38.92
C ALA A 8 16.27 -46.55 -38.85
N VAL A 9 15.28 -46.73 -39.71
CA VAL A 9 14.50 -47.99 -39.81
C VAL A 9 15.39 -49.15 -40.25
N ALA A 10 16.29 -48.94 -41.22
CA ALA A 10 17.24 -49.96 -41.65
C ALA A 10 18.21 -50.36 -40.51
N GLN A 11 18.65 -49.41 -39.69
CA GLN A 11 19.48 -49.70 -38.50
C GLN A 11 18.71 -50.47 -37.42
N LEU A 12 17.43 -50.14 -37.18
CA LEU A 12 16.55 -50.85 -36.25
C LEU A 12 16.32 -52.30 -36.66
N ILE A 13 16.15 -52.56 -37.95
CA ILE A 13 15.99 -53.93 -38.49
C ILE A 13 17.30 -54.72 -38.39
N THR A 14 18.45 -54.06 -38.59
CA THR A 14 19.78 -54.71 -38.53
C THR A 14 20.18 -55.08 -37.09
N ASN A 15 19.73 -54.30 -36.10
CA ASN A 15 20.05 -54.50 -34.68
C ASN A 15 18.93 -55.20 -33.89
N ALA A 16 17.96 -55.83 -34.58
CA ALA A 16 16.81 -56.49 -33.96
C ALA A 16 17.26 -57.76 -33.19
N GLY A 17 17.73 -57.54 -31.97
CA GLY A 17 18.24 -58.57 -31.05
C GLY A 17 18.76 -58.00 -29.73
N GLU A 18 19.07 -56.70 -29.68
CA GLU A 18 19.41 -55.96 -28.47
C GLU A 18 18.49 -54.73 -28.35
N ASP A 19 18.15 -54.31 -27.12
CA ASP A 19 17.35 -53.11 -26.83
C ASP A 19 18.07 -51.86 -27.37
N CYS A 20 17.87 -51.55 -28.65
CA CYS A 20 18.54 -50.46 -29.34
C CYS A 20 17.54 -49.31 -29.56
N ALA A 21 17.56 -48.32 -28.66
CA ALA A 21 16.79 -47.08 -28.81
C ALA A 21 17.56 -46.08 -29.69
N THR A 22 17.28 -46.07 -31.00
CA THR A 22 17.87 -45.08 -31.92
C THR A 22 16.98 -43.84 -32.00
N ALA A 23 17.44 -42.72 -31.42
CA ALA A 23 16.74 -41.44 -31.47
C ALA A 23 16.80 -40.84 -32.88
N VAL A 24 15.64 -40.75 -33.54
CA VAL A 24 15.51 -40.08 -34.85
C VAL A 24 15.24 -38.60 -34.63
N ALA A 25 16.21 -37.75 -34.96
CA ALA A 25 16.03 -36.31 -34.92
C ALA A 25 15.02 -35.89 -36.00
N VAL A 26 13.83 -35.48 -35.59
CA VAL A 26 12.82 -34.85 -36.47
C VAL A 26 13.16 -33.36 -36.56
N PRO A 27 13.58 -32.84 -37.73
CA PRO A 27 13.88 -31.42 -37.88
C PRO A 27 12.57 -30.63 -37.75
N GLY A 28 12.48 -29.73 -36.76
CA GLY A 28 11.34 -28.82 -36.58
C GLY A 28 10.58 -28.92 -35.26
N LEU A 29 10.97 -29.82 -34.33
CA LEU A 29 10.49 -29.70 -32.95
C LEU A 29 11.24 -28.55 -32.27
N ILE A 30 10.50 -27.49 -31.92
CA ILE A 30 10.97 -26.48 -30.98
C ILE A 30 11.06 -27.19 -29.62
N ASP A 31 12.26 -27.21 -29.03
CA ASP A 31 12.47 -27.83 -27.74
C ASP A 31 11.77 -27.00 -26.66
N ARG A 32 10.87 -27.64 -25.90
CA ARG A 32 10.15 -26.97 -24.80
C ARG A 32 11.05 -26.89 -23.57
N PRO A 33 10.96 -25.82 -22.77
CA PRO A 33 11.80 -25.70 -21.58
C PRO A 33 11.32 -26.72 -20.55
N LYS A 34 12.25 -27.50 -19.99
CA LYS A 34 11.94 -28.43 -18.91
C LYS A 34 12.01 -27.71 -17.58
N GLN A 35 11.48 -28.32 -16.51
CA GLN A 35 11.51 -27.75 -15.16
C GLN A 35 12.94 -27.35 -14.71
N ALA A 36 13.96 -28.08 -15.16
CA ALA A 36 15.36 -27.80 -14.87
C ALA A 36 15.89 -26.52 -15.57
N ASP A 37 15.32 -26.17 -16.72
CA ASP A 37 15.74 -25.04 -17.56
C ASP A 37 15.08 -23.73 -17.12
N LEU A 38 14.17 -23.79 -16.14
CA LEU A 38 13.49 -22.62 -15.63
C LEU A 38 14.44 -21.72 -14.81
N PRO A 39 14.38 -20.39 -15.01
CA PRO A 39 15.01 -19.42 -14.14
C PRO A 39 14.59 -19.62 -12.68
N ALA A 40 15.51 -19.35 -11.74
CA ALA A 40 15.26 -19.53 -10.30
C ALA A 40 14.02 -18.76 -9.81
N ILE A 41 13.71 -17.61 -10.43
CA ILE A 41 12.56 -16.77 -10.10
C ILE A 41 11.19 -17.42 -10.43
N LEU A 42 11.17 -18.39 -11.34
CA LEU A 42 9.96 -19.09 -11.78
C LEU A 42 9.86 -20.51 -11.19
N ARG A 43 10.97 -21.10 -10.74
CA ARG A 43 11.07 -22.53 -10.41
C ARG A 43 10.11 -22.99 -9.30
N ASP A 44 9.81 -22.11 -8.34
CA ASP A 44 8.93 -22.41 -7.21
C ASP A 44 7.44 -22.18 -7.52
N GLN A 45 7.14 -21.41 -8.57
CA GLN A 45 5.78 -20.98 -8.91
C GLN A 45 5.25 -21.60 -10.21
N LEU A 46 6.13 -21.89 -11.16
CA LEU A 46 5.81 -22.55 -12.43
C LEU A 46 6.22 -24.02 -12.36
N THR A 47 5.25 -24.90 -12.54
CA THR A 47 5.46 -26.35 -12.69
C THR A 47 5.16 -26.75 -14.12
N ILE A 48 6.17 -27.26 -14.83
CA ILE A 48 6.06 -27.83 -16.17
C ILE A 48 6.19 -29.34 -16.07
N THR A 49 5.18 -30.06 -16.55
CA THR A 49 5.22 -31.51 -16.79
C THR A 49 5.00 -31.79 -18.28
N ASP A 50 5.20 -33.03 -18.72
CA ASP A 50 5.10 -33.42 -20.13
C ASP A 50 3.76 -33.00 -20.78
N ASN A 51 2.68 -32.97 -19.99
CA ASN A 51 1.31 -32.71 -20.46
C ASN A 51 0.62 -31.53 -19.76
N SER A 52 1.27 -30.80 -18.85
CA SER A 52 0.61 -29.68 -18.15
C SER A 52 1.57 -28.58 -17.72
N ILE A 53 1.05 -27.36 -17.69
CA ILE A 53 1.72 -26.18 -17.14
C ILE A 53 0.82 -25.65 -16.04
N GLN A 54 1.36 -25.47 -14.85
CA GLN A 54 0.62 -24.95 -13.70
C GLN A 54 1.38 -23.80 -13.07
N TRP A 55 0.67 -22.70 -12.82
CA TRP A 55 1.16 -21.58 -12.03
C TRP A 55 0.57 -21.60 -10.62
N ARG A 56 1.41 -21.40 -9.61
CA ARG A 56 1.03 -21.37 -8.20
C ARG A 56 1.29 -19.98 -7.62
N GLY A 57 0.21 -19.29 -7.24
CA GLY A 57 0.26 -18.01 -6.54
C GLY A 57 0.05 -16.79 -7.45
N ARG A 58 0.41 -15.61 -6.95
CA ARG A 58 0.33 -14.34 -7.71
C ARG A 58 1.68 -14.01 -8.33
N ILE A 59 1.67 -13.37 -9.48
CA ILE A 59 2.86 -12.71 -10.03
C ILE A 59 3.20 -11.55 -9.09
N ALA A 60 4.40 -11.58 -8.52
CA ALA A 60 4.83 -10.62 -7.52
C ALA A 60 5.50 -9.39 -8.14
N ASN A 61 6.10 -9.53 -9.33
CA ASN A 61 6.87 -8.49 -10.00
C ASN A 61 6.83 -8.58 -11.54
N ASP A 62 7.17 -7.47 -12.19
CA ASP A 62 7.23 -7.39 -13.67
C ASP A 62 8.39 -8.23 -14.25
N GLU A 63 9.40 -8.54 -13.44
CA GLU A 63 10.49 -9.44 -13.85
C GLU A 63 10.01 -10.88 -14.04
N GLN A 64 9.04 -11.36 -13.24
CA GLN A 64 8.44 -12.67 -13.42
C GLN A 64 7.57 -12.76 -14.67
N SER A 65 6.80 -11.70 -14.98
CA SER A 65 6.00 -11.67 -16.20
C SER A 65 6.87 -11.62 -17.45
N ALA A 66 7.96 -10.84 -17.43
CA ALA A 66 8.94 -10.83 -18.51
C ALA A 66 9.67 -12.17 -18.67
N ALA A 67 10.02 -12.83 -17.56
CA ALA A 67 10.65 -14.16 -17.57
C ALA A 67 9.71 -15.25 -18.10
N LEU A 68 8.40 -15.15 -17.86
CA LEU A 68 7.41 -16.06 -18.44
C LEU A 68 7.28 -15.85 -19.95
N GLN A 69 7.27 -14.60 -20.41
CA GLN A 69 7.19 -14.27 -21.84
C GLN A 69 8.46 -14.62 -22.63
N SER A 70 9.61 -14.73 -21.97
CA SER A 70 10.89 -15.07 -22.61
C SER A 70 11.14 -16.58 -22.71
N LEU A 71 10.24 -17.42 -22.20
CA LEU A 71 10.35 -18.87 -22.36
C LEU A 71 10.11 -19.26 -23.82
N ASN A 72 11.09 -19.94 -24.41
CA ASN A 72 10.96 -20.48 -25.77
C ASN A 72 10.08 -21.72 -25.74
N GLY A 73 8.95 -21.69 -26.45
CA GLY A 73 8.07 -22.85 -26.63
C GLY A 73 7.38 -22.82 -27.99
N ASP A 74 6.66 -23.89 -28.30
CA ASP A 74 5.79 -23.95 -29.46
C ASP A 74 4.53 -23.10 -29.28
N THR A 75 3.80 -22.84 -30.37
CA THR A 75 2.61 -21.97 -30.34
C THR A 75 1.59 -22.32 -29.24
N PRO A 76 1.22 -23.60 -29.02
CA PRO A 76 0.33 -23.97 -27.94
C PRO A 76 0.87 -23.64 -26.54
N PHE A 77 2.17 -23.84 -26.30
CA PHE A 77 2.81 -23.51 -25.03
C PHE A 77 2.73 -22.00 -24.75
N ASN A 78 3.06 -21.19 -25.75
CA ASN A 78 3.01 -19.73 -25.62
C ASN A 78 1.58 -19.22 -25.40
N SER A 79 0.57 -19.85 -26.01
CA SER A 79 -0.84 -19.53 -25.77
C SER A 79 -1.26 -19.79 -24.32
N VAL A 80 -0.84 -20.91 -23.73
CA VAL A 80 -1.13 -21.21 -22.32
C VAL A 80 -0.44 -20.23 -21.38
N ILE A 81 0.81 -19.84 -21.66
CA ILE A 81 1.50 -18.81 -20.87
C ILE A 81 0.78 -17.45 -20.96
N ALA A 82 0.30 -17.06 -22.13
CA ALA A 82 -0.48 -15.83 -22.29
C ALA A 82 -1.82 -15.88 -21.54
N GLU A 83 -2.50 -17.03 -21.53
CA GLU A 83 -3.73 -17.26 -20.76
C GLU A 83 -3.48 -17.16 -19.25
N ILE A 84 -2.42 -17.80 -18.75
CA ILE A 84 -1.96 -17.70 -17.36
C ILE A 84 -1.70 -16.23 -16.97
N LEU A 85 -0.99 -15.47 -17.80
CA LEU A 85 -0.72 -14.06 -17.55
C LEU A 85 -2.01 -13.21 -17.52
N SER A 86 -2.97 -13.52 -18.40
CA SER A 86 -4.27 -12.84 -18.45
C SER A 86 -5.12 -13.13 -17.21
N GLU A 87 -5.17 -14.39 -16.76
CA GLU A 87 -5.92 -14.79 -15.57
C GLU A 87 -5.32 -14.21 -14.28
N ILE A 88 -3.99 -14.23 -14.13
CA ILE A 88 -3.31 -13.73 -12.93
C ILE A 88 -3.31 -12.20 -12.88
N GLY A 89 -3.22 -11.54 -14.04
CA GLY A 89 -3.31 -10.07 -14.15
C GLY A 89 -4.73 -9.52 -13.94
N GLY A 90 -5.72 -10.40 -13.83
CA GLY A 90 -7.12 -10.03 -13.59
C GLY A 90 -7.29 -9.26 -12.28
N SER A 91 -7.58 -7.96 -12.39
CA SER A 91 -7.99 -7.16 -11.23
C SER A 91 -9.41 -7.54 -10.84
N VAL A 92 -9.58 -8.14 -9.67
CA VAL A 92 -10.90 -8.36 -9.08
C VAL A 92 -11.36 -7.05 -8.45
N ALA A 93 -12.27 -6.35 -9.11
CA ALA A 93 -12.94 -5.19 -8.55
C ALA A 93 -13.87 -5.64 -7.42
N VAL A 94 -13.44 -5.46 -6.17
CA VAL A 94 -14.28 -5.71 -4.99
C VAL A 94 -15.06 -4.43 -4.71
N ASN A 95 -16.37 -4.45 -4.94
CA ASN A 95 -17.25 -3.36 -4.56
C ASN A 95 -17.52 -3.46 -3.05
N PHE A 96 -16.87 -2.61 -2.27
CA PHE A 96 -17.22 -2.41 -0.87
C PHE A 96 -17.60 -0.95 -0.62
N THR A 97 -18.72 -0.75 0.07
CA THR A 97 -19.17 0.59 0.46
C THR A 97 -18.37 1.04 1.67
N LEU A 98 -17.43 1.96 1.45
CA LEU A 98 -16.73 2.62 2.55
C LEU A 98 -17.73 3.45 3.36
N PRO A 99 -17.77 3.32 4.70
CA PRO A 99 -18.57 4.22 5.51
C PRO A 99 -18.08 5.65 5.30
N VAL A 100 -19.00 6.51 4.82
CA VAL A 100 -18.71 7.91 4.57
C VAL A 100 -18.52 8.61 5.91
N ARG A 101 -17.36 9.22 6.13
CA ARG A 101 -17.12 10.05 7.31
C ARG A 101 -18.12 11.22 7.28
N PRO A 102 -18.87 11.47 8.37
CA PRO A 102 -19.75 12.64 8.45
C PRO A 102 -18.96 13.93 8.27
N ASP A 103 -19.32 14.73 7.28
CA ASP A 103 -18.77 16.07 7.10
C ASP A 103 -19.55 17.06 7.97
N ILE A 104 -18.85 18.08 8.48
CA ILE A 104 -19.43 19.16 9.28
C ILE A 104 -20.55 19.88 8.52
N ALA A 105 -20.44 19.98 7.19
CA ALA A 105 -21.45 20.60 6.34
C ALA A 105 -22.79 19.81 6.31
N GLY A 106 -22.75 18.51 6.62
CA GLY A 106 -23.93 17.65 6.68
C GLY A 106 -24.47 17.43 8.09
N LEU A 107 -23.89 18.07 9.11
CA LEU A 107 -24.37 17.98 10.49
C LEU A 107 -25.48 18.99 10.75
N ASP A 108 -26.40 18.62 11.64
CA ASP A 108 -27.36 19.54 12.22
C ASP A 108 -26.64 20.77 12.83
N PRO A 109 -27.11 22.01 12.59
CA PRO A 109 -26.48 23.22 13.10
C PRO A 109 -26.26 23.24 14.62
N LEU A 110 -27.13 22.57 15.40
CA LEU A 110 -26.99 22.45 16.85
C LEU A 110 -25.79 21.58 17.25
N LEU A 111 -25.44 20.62 16.41
CA LEU A 111 -24.32 19.70 16.61
C LEU A 111 -23.03 20.23 15.99
N ALA A 112 -23.11 20.96 14.87
CA ALA A 112 -21.96 21.51 14.16
C ALA A 112 -21.09 22.43 15.05
N GLY A 113 -21.70 23.18 15.98
CA GLY A 113 -20.95 24.03 16.93
C GLY A 113 -20.35 23.27 18.13
N LYS A 114 -20.81 22.03 18.39
CA LYS A 114 -20.41 21.23 19.55
C LYS A 114 -19.44 20.11 19.19
N LEU A 115 -19.61 19.49 18.03
CA LEU A 115 -18.82 18.37 17.56
C LEU A 115 -17.69 18.85 16.65
N LEU A 116 -16.47 18.66 17.13
CA LEU A 116 -15.28 18.92 16.33
C LEU A 116 -14.89 17.64 15.59
N ILE A 117 -15.39 17.48 14.36
CA ILE A 117 -15.05 16.33 13.51
C ILE A 117 -13.82 16.69 12.67
N GLY A 118 -12.65 16.61 13.29
CA GLY A 118 -11.37 16.86 12.65
C GLY A 118 -10.83 15.65 11.88
N LYS A 119 -9.92 15.90 10.92
CA LYS A 119 -9.13 14.83 10.28
C LYS A 119 -8.06 14.25 11.21
N ALA A 120 -7.63 15.03 12.21
CA ALA A 120 -6.56 14.69 13.13
C ALA A 120 -6.87 15.20 14.56
N GLN A 121 -6.22 14.58 15.56
CA GLN A 121 -6.24 15.01 16.96
C GLN A 121 -4.87 15.62 17.32
N ILE A 122 -4.86 16.80 17.93
CA ILE A 122 -3.65 17.44 18.47
C ILE A 122 -3.64 17.25 19.99
N ARG A 123 -2.49 16.82 20.53
CA ARG A 123 -2.21 16.77 21.97
C ARG A 123 -1.02 17.67 22.25
N TYR A 124 -1.15 18.54 23.25
CA TYR A 124 -0.07 19.41 23.71
C TYR A 124 0.31 19.03 25.15
N HIS A 125 1.60 18.94 25.41
CA HIS A 125 2.15 18.57 26.71
C HIS A 125 2.83 19.79 27.33
N GLY A 126 2.42 20.18 28.54
CA GLY A 126 2.94 21.38 29.23
C GLY A 126 2.02 22.60 29.09
N LEU A 127 2.58 23.78 29.36
CA LEU A 127 1.92 25.09 29.24
C LEU A 127 2.10 25.63 27.82
N MET A 128 1.01 25.78 27.08
CA MET A 128 1.06 26.46 25.77
C MET A 128 1.16 27.97 25.99
N THR A 129 2.14 28.59 25.36
CA THR A 129 2.29 30.04 25.35
C THR A 129 1.34 30.69 24.34
N LEU A 130 1.09 31.99 24.50
CA LEU A 130 0.30 32.78 23.54
C LEU A 130 0.89 32.74 22.13
N ALA A 131 2.23 32.76 22.01
CA ALA A 131 2.92 32.74 20.73
C ALA A 131 2.69 31.40 20.00
N GLU A 132 2.83 30.28 20.71
CA GLU A 132 2.58 28.95 20.13
C GLU A 132 1.12 28.75 19.70
N GLY A 133 0.17 29.24 20.52
CA GLY A 133 -1.25 29.20 20.17
C GLY A 133 -1.55 29.96 18.89
N ARG A 134 -0.93 31.13 18.68
CA ARG A 134 -1.06 31.92 17.44
C ARG A 134 -0.46 31.22 16.24
N VAL A 135 0.77 30.70 16.37
CA VAL A 135 1.43 29.94 15.29
C VAL A 135 0.57 28.76 14.87
N LEU A 136 -0.03 28.04 15.83
CA LEU A 136 -0.98 26.97 15.51
C LEU A 136 -2.22 27.51 14.79
N GLN A 137 -2.84 28.60 15.24
CA GLN A 137 -3.99 29.18 14.54
C GLN A 137 -3.67 29.65 13.11
N ASP A 138 -2.44 30.06 12.83
CA ASP A 138 -2.02 30.46 11.48
C ASP A 138 -1.87 29.26 10.54
N VAL A 139 -1.47 28.09 11.07
CA VAL A 139 -1.39 26.83 10.31
C VAL A 139 -2.80 26.35 9.89
N PHE A 140 -3.82 26.62 10.70
CA PHE A 140 -5.18 26.15 10.46
C PHE A 140 -6.13 27.31 10.07
N SER A 141 -6.47 27.37 8.79
CA SER A 141 -7.26 28.49 8.24
C SER A 141 -8.76 28.43 8.55
N ARG A 142 -9.32 27.26 8.89
CA ARG A 142 -10.76 27.08 9.08
C ARG A 142 -11.20 27.47 10.49
N GLN A 143 -12.35 28.12 10.59
CA GLN A 143 -12.89 28.58 11.88
C GLN A 143 -13.06 27.47 12.94
N PRO A 144 -13.55 26.26 12.60
CA PRO A 144 -13.65 25.18 13.58
C PRO A 144 -12.28 24.79 14.17
N ASP A 145 -11.24 24.76 13.34
CA ASP A 145 -9.90 24.40 13.77
C ASP A 145 -9.31 25.49 14.70
N LYS A 146 -9.53 26.78 14.38
CA LYS A 146 -9.14 27.90 15.25
C LYS A 146 -9.81 27.83 16.62
N VAL A 147 -11.10 27.46 16.66
CA VAL A 147 -11.84 27.23 17.91
C VAL A 147 -11.27 26.03 18.67
N ALA A 148 -10.89 24.94 17.98
CA ALA A 148 -10.23 23.80 18.60
C ALA A 148 -8.93 24.20 19.29
N ILE A 149 -8.11 25.00 18.61
CA ILE A 149 -6.82 25.49 19.11
C ILE A 149 -7.01 26.42 20.28
N GLN A 150 -8.02 27.30 20.25
CA GLN A 150 -8.37 28.14 21.41
C GLN A 150 -8.71 27.26 22.63
N ARG A 151 -9.55 26.23 22.45
CA ARG A 151 -9.88 25.28 23.54
C ARG A 151 -8.65 24.54 24.06
N LEU A 152 -7.75 24.13 23.16
CA LEU A 152 -6.50 23.46 23.52
C LEU A 152 -5.59 24.39 24.35
N TYR A 153 -5.44 25.65 23.93
CA TYR A 153 -4.72 26.69 24.65
C TYR A 153 -5.31 26.88 26.06
N ASP A 154 -6.62 27.13 26.16
CA ASP A 154 -7.31 27.32 27.45
C ASP A 154 -7.11 26.12 28.38
N THR A 155 -7.23 24.91 27.84
CA THR A 155 -7.05 23.65 28.60
C THR A 155 -5.61 23.50 29.09
N SER A 156 -4.62 23.79 28.24
CA SER A 156 -3.20 23.68 28.62
C SER A 156 -2.84 24.70 29.69
N HIS A 157 -3.37 25.93 29.58
CA HIS A 157 -3.10 27.02 30.50
C HIS A 157 -3.72 26.75 31.88
N GLN A 158 -4.96 26.23 31.92
CA GLN A 158 -5.61 25.84 33.18
C GLN A 158 -4.90 24.66 33.85
N LYS A 159 -4.46 23.66 33.08
CA LYS A 159 -3.71 22.51 33.62
C LYS A 159 -2.37 22.92 34.21
N GLY A 160 -1.61 23.76 33.52
CA GLY A 160 -0.29 24.17 34.02
C GLY A 160 -0.34 25.13 35.21
N LEU A 161 -1.46 25.82 35.41
CA LEU A 161 -1.72 26.61 36.62
C LEU A 161 -2.22 25.77 37.81
N GLN A 162 -2.50 24.47 37.64
CA GLN A 162 -3.05 23.58 38.68
C GLN A 162 -4.30 24.16 39.39
N GLY A 163 -5.15 24.90 38.66
CA GLY A 163 -6.33 25.56 39.22
C GLY A 163 -6.04 26.83 40.03
N ARG A 164 -4.83 27.39 39.95
CA ARG A 164 -4.47 28.65 40.61
C ARG A 164 -4.64 29.83 39.64
N GLU A 165 -5.22 30.93 40.09
CA GLU A 165 -5.41 32.13 39.25
C GLU A 165 -4.18 33.05 39.32
N LEU A 166 -3.77 33.58 38.18
CA LEU A 166 -2.80 34.68 38.12
C LEU A 166 -3.53 36.00 38.30
N LEU A 167 -3.18 36.71 39.36
CA LEU A 167 -3.75 38.00 39.72
C LEU A 167 -2.70 39.10 39.48
N LEU A 168 -3.06 40.11 38.69
CA LEU A 168 -2.27 41.32 38.58
C LEU A 168 -2.60 42.25 39.73
N ARG A 169 -1.55 42.84 40.28
CA ARG A 169 -1.65 43.82 41.34
C ARG A 169 -0.75 44.99 41.03
N ALA A 170 -1.36 46.14 40.77
CA ALA A 170 -0.62 47.35 40.48
C ALA A 170 -0.35 48.14 41.76
N ARG A 171 0.86 48.67 41.90
CA ARG A 171 1.21 49.70 42.88
C ARG A 171 1.95 50.83 42.17
N ARG A 172 1.66 52.08 42.54
CA ARG A 172 2.41 53.25 42.04
C ARG A 172 3.21 53.84 43.21
N GLY A 173 4.53 53.68 43.18
CA GLY A 173 5.42 54.15 44.25
C GLY A 173 5.04 53.54 45.61
N SER A 174 4.85 54.39 46.60
CA SER A 174 4.47 54.06 47.98
C SER A 174 2.96 54.08 48.26
N ALA A 175 2.12 54.21 47.23
CA ALA A 175 0.66 54.19 47.39
C ALA A 175 0.14 52.80 47.82
N ALA A 176 -1.03 52.80 48.47
CA ALA A 176 -1.75 51.58 48.82
C ALA A 176 -1.96 50.69 47.58
N THR A 177 -1.80 49.40 47.79
CA THR A 177 -1.84 48.42 46.71
C THR A 177 -3.28 48.22 46.24
N GLY A 178 -3.51 48.27 44.92
CA GLY A 178 -4.85 48.08 44.36
C GLY A 178 -5.37 46.64 44.50
N ASP A 179 -6.67 46.49 44.27
CA ASP A 179 -7.33 45.18 44.29
C ASP A 179 -6.77 44.27 43.18
N PRO A 180 -6.61 42.97 43.45
CA PRO A 180 -6.13 42.02 42.46
C PRO A 180 -7.14 41.85 41.32
N VAL A 181 -6.66 41.92 40.07
CA VAL A 181 -7.47 41.71 38.86
C VAL A 181 -7.02 40.42 38.16
N PRO A 182 -7.93 39.51 37.77
CA PRO A 182 -7.56 38.27 37.09
C PRO A 182 -6.98 38.53 35.69
N MET A 183 -5.92 37.82 35.34
CA MET A 183 -5.38 37.83 33.98
C MET A 183 -6.08 36.79 33.11
N THR A 184 -6.80 37.25 32.09
CA THR A 184 -7.30 36.40 31.00
C THR A 184 -6.57 36.74 29.70
N ALA A 185 -5.81 35.79 29.19
CA ALA A 185 -5.16 35.89 27.89
C ALA A 185 -6.01 35.17 26.83
N LYS A 186 -6.32 35.82 25.71
CA LYS A 186 -7.04 35.24 24.57
C LYS A 186 -6.16 35.26 23.32
N LEU A 187 -6.25 34.22 22.50
CA LEU A 187 -5.75 34.28 21.13
C LEU A 187 -6.75 35.15 20.35
N LEU A 188 -6.27 36.24 19.75
CA LEU A 188 -7.06 37.18 18.96
C LEU A 188 -7.00 36.77 17.49
#